data_AF-A0A956P2S2-F1
#
_entry.id   AF-A0A956P2S2-F1
#
_cell.length_a   1.000
_cell.length_b   1.000
_cell.length_c   1.000
_cell.angle_alpha   90.00
_cell.angle_beta   90.00
_cell.angle_gamma   90.00
#
_symmetry.space_group_name_H-M   'P 1'
#
loop_
_entity.id
_entity.type
_entity.pdbx_description
1 polymer ?
#
loop_
_entity_poly.entity_id
_entity_poly.type
_entity_poly.pdbx_seq_one_letter_code
_entity_poly.pdbx_strand_id
1 'polypeptide(L)' 'NQPQVAILAVGAIEKRPAVITLPDGSDALGIRTKGMWCLAYDHRIVDGADADRFLADVRQTLHAFPEPAS' A
#
# COMPACT_ATOMS: atom_id res chain seq x y z
N ASN A 1 13.20 11.32 -19.60
CA ASN A 1 13.63 11.21 -18.19
C ASN A 1 14.31 9.86 -18.00
N GLN A 2 15.54 9.73 -18.51
CA GLN A 2 16.36 8.52 -18.38
C GLN A 2 17.55 8.81 -17.46
N PRO A 3 17.94 7.86 -16.58
CA PRO A 3 17.36 6.52 -16.42
C PRO A 3 16.47 6.46 -15.16
N GLN A 4 15.15 6.63 -15.30
CA GLN A 4 14.20 6.19 -14.28
C GLN A 4 13.83 4.72 -14.58
N VAL A 5 14.02 3.83 -13.60
CA VAL A 5 13.81 2.37 -13.75
C VAL A 5 12.46 1.88 -13.22
N ALA A 6 11.71 2.75 -12.53
CA ALA A 6 10.37 2.47 -12.02
C ALA A 6 9.53 3.76 -11.87
N ILE A 7 8.21 3.62 -11.95
CA ILE A 7 7.20 4.66 -11.73
C ILE A 7 6.13 4.11 -10.79
N LEU A 8 5.89 4.80 -9.67
CA LEU A 8 4.79 4.52 -8.75
C LEU A 8 3.62 5.47 -9.04
N ALA A 9 2.44 4.91 -9.29
CA ALA A 9 1.20 5.66 -9.44
C ALA A 9 0.29 5.43 -8.23
N VAL A 10 -0.32 6.51 -7.75
CA VAL A 10 -1.34 6.49 -6.69
C VAL A 10 -2.70 6.64 -7.34
N GLY A 11 -3.54 5.63 -7.19
CA GLY A 11 -4.92 5.63 -7.65
C GLY A 11 -5.89 6.21 -6.62
N ALA A 12 -7.18 5.91 -6.79
CA ALA A 12 -8.22 6.42 -5.91
C ALA A 12 -7.98 6.01 -4.45
N ILE A 13 -8.31 6.93 -3.54
CA ILE A 13 -8.39 6.70 -2.10
C ILE A 13 -9.87 6.70 -1.74
N GLU A 14 -10.38 5.58 -1.25
CA GLU A 14 -11.81 5.41 -1.00
C GLU A 14 -12.11 4.56 0.22
N LYS A 15 -13.32 4.73 0.76
CA LYS A 15 -13.83 3.95 1.88
C LYS A 15 -14.31 2.59 1.38
N ARG A 16 -13.71 1.51 1.87
CA ARG A 16 -14.09 0.14 1.53
C ARG A 16 -14.43 -0.69 2.77
N PRO A 17 -15.41 -1.60 2.70
CA PRO A 17 -15.62 -2.59 3.76
C PRO A 17 -14.38 -3.48 3.90
N ALA A 18 -14.03 -3.80 5.14
CA ALA A 18 -12.94 -4.68 5.49
C ALA A 18 -13.26 -5.43 6.79
N VAL A 19 -12.73 -6.65 6.90
CA VAL A 19 -12.75 -7.38 8.17
C VAL A 19 -11.74 -6.73 9.12
N ILE A 20 -12.16 -6.56 10.37
CA ILE A 20 -11.38 -6.03 11.47
C ILE A 20 -11.40 -7.07 12.57
N THR A 21 -10.22 -7.61 12.90
CA THR A 21 -10.06 -8.47 14.06
C THR A 21 -10.03 -7.59 15.32
N LEU A 22 -10.94 -7.86 16.23
CA LEU A 22 -11.09 -7.17 17.51
C LEU A 22 -10.10 -7.71 18.55
N PRO A 23 -9.87 -6.99 19.66
CA PRO A 23 -8.93 -7.42 20.71
C PRO A 23 -9.26 -8.78 21.35
N ASP A 24 -10.52 -9.21 21.30
CA ASP A 24 -10.98 -10.50 21.81
C ASP A 24 -10.82 -11.65 20.79
N GLY A 25 -10.27 -11.35 19.61
CA GLY A 25 -10.06 -12.31 18.52
C GLY A 25 -11.28 -12.55 17.63
N SER A 26 -12.41 -11.86 17.87
CA SER A 26 -13.57 -11.92 16.98
C SER A 26 -13.40 -11.01 15.76
N ASP A 27 -14.02 -11.38 14.65
CA ASP A 27 -13.99 -10.61 13.40
C ASP A 27 -15.27 -9.78 13.24
N ALA A 28 -15.11 -8.50 12.88
CA ALA A 28 -16.21 -7.58 12.59
C ALA A 28 -16.04 -6.92 11.22
N LEU A 29 -17.16 -6.52 10.59
CA LEU A 29 -17.12 -5.72 9.37
C LEU A 29 -17.03 -4.24 9.73
N GLY A 30 -16.02 -3.54 9.21
CA GLY A 30 -15.91 -2.09 9.34
C GLY A 30 -15.49 -1.40 8.04
N ILE A 31 -15.54 -0.07 8.05
CA ILE A 31 -15.15 0.75 6.91
C ILE A 31 -13.71 1.24 7.11
N ARG A 32 -12.86 1.04 6.09
CA ARG A 32 -11.47 1.52 6.09
C ARG A 32 -11.22 2.39 4.86
N THR A 33 -10.46 3.46 5.02
CA THR A 33 -9.88 4.21 3.90
C THR A 33 -8.77 3.37 3.29
N LYS A 34 -8.86 3.04 1.99
CA LYS A 34 -7.85 2.27 1.26
C LYS A 34 -7.42 3.05 0.03
N GLY A 35 -6.11 3.12 -0.20
CA GLY A 35 -5.53 3.65 -1.45
C GLY A 35 -5.19 2.52 -2.42
N MET A 36 -5.36 2.78 -3.72
CA MET A 36 -4.83 1.93 -4.79
C MET A 36 -3.42 2.40 -5.17
N TRP A 37 -2.49 1.47 -5.35
CA TRP A 37 -1.09 1.77 -5.70
C TRP A 37 -0.65 0.83 -6.81
N CYS A 38 0.01 1.37 -7.84
CA CYS A 38 0.51 0.60 -8.97
C CYS A 38 1.98 0.93 -9.21
N LEU A 39 2.84 -0.08 -9.26
CA LEU A 39 4.27 0.08 -9.60
C LEU A 39 4.51 -0.48 -11.00
N ALA A 40 4.95 0.37 -11.92
CA ALA A 40 5.49 -0.05 -13.21
C ALA A 40 7.02 0.01 -13.15
N TYR A 41 7.70 -1.02 -13.63
CA TYR A 41 9.16 -1.12 -13.57
C TYR A 41 9.72 -1.87 -14.78
N ASP A 42 11.00 -1.65 -15.05
CA ASP A 42 11.72 -2.39 -16.09
C ASP A 42 12.18 -3.75 -15.56
N HIS A 43 11.49 -4.81 -15.99
CA HIS A 43 11.79 -6.20 -15.60
C HIS A 43 13.18 -6.70 -16.00
N ARG A 44 13.88 -6.00 -16.89
CA ARG A 44 15.26 -6.35 -17.25
C ARG A 44 16.26 -5.97 -16.15
N ILE A 45 15.84 -5.08 -15.24
CA ILE A 45 16.66 -4.49 -14.19
C ILE A 45 16.13 -4.89 -12.80
N VAL A 46 14.81 -4.98 -12.64
CA VAL A 46 14.15 -5.26 -11.36
C VAL A 46 13.29 -6.51 -11.47
N ASP A 47 13.40 -7.43 -10.51
CA ASP A 47 12.53 -8.61 -10.46
C ASP A 47 11.22 -8.35 -9.71
N GLY A 48 10.25 -9.26 -9.88
CA GLY A 48 8.94 -9.10 -9.28
C GLY A 48 8.93 -9.19 -7.75
N ALA A 49 9.82 -9.98 -7.16
CA ALA A 49 9.90 -10.12 -5.71
C ALA A 49 10.45 -8.83 -5.06
N ASP A 50 11.42 -8.18 -5.70
CA ASP A 50 11.94 -6.88 -5.29
C ASP A 50 10.89 -5.78 -5.43
N ALA A 51 10.13 -5.78 -6.54
CA ALA A 51 9.02 -4.86 -6.74
C ALA A 51 7.91 -5.04 -5.68
N ASP A 52 7.56 -6.28 -5.36
CA ASP A 52 6.57 -6.60 -4.32
C ASP A 52 7.07 -6.20 -2.92
N ARG A 53 8.34 -6.46 -2.62
CA ARG A 53 8.96 -6.05 -1.36
C ARG A 53 8.96 -4.53 -1.21
N PHE A 54 9.31 -3.80 -2.26
CA PHE A 54 9.23 -2.34 -2.25
C PHE A 54 7.81 -1.84 -1.97
N LEU A 55 6.79 -2.39 -2.63
CA LEU A 55 5.40 -2.04 -2.37
C LEU A 55 4.97 -2.38 -0.93
N ALA A 56 5.44 -3.50 -0.37
CA ALA A 56 5.19 -3.88 1.01
C ALA A 56 5.80 -2.87 2.00
N ASP A 57 7.03 -2.43 1.75
CA ASP A 57 7.72 -1.44 2.57
C ASP A 57 7.03 -0.06 2.51
N VAL A 58 6.60 0.36 1.31
CA VAL A 58 5.79 1.58 1.13
C VAL A 58 4.50 1.49 1.94
N ARG A 59 3.78 0.36 1.84
CA ARG A 59 2.54 0.13 2.58
C ARG A 59 2.78 0.18 4.09
N GLN A 60 3.82 -0.47 4.60
CA GLN A 60 4.15 -0.46 6.01
C GLN A 60 4.49 0.95 6.49
N THR A 61 5.29 1.67 5.72
CA THR A 61 5.67 3.05 6.02
C THR A 61 4.43 3.93 6.13
N LEU A 62 3.51 3.85 5.17
CA LEU A 62 2.21 4.55 5.18
C LEU A 62 1.34 4.21 6.38
N HIS A 63 1.29 2.94 6.81
CA HIS A 63 0.54 2.54 8.00
C HIS A 63 1.18 3.01 9.31
N ALA A 64 2.49 3.22 9.32
CA ALA A 64 3.22 3.71 10.48
C ALA A 64 3.26 5.24 10.58
N PHE A 65 2.82 5.98 9.55
CA PHE A 65 2.73 7.42 9.63
C PHE A 65 1.76 7.80 10.76
N PRO A 66 2.22 8.61 11.73
CA PRO A 66 1.35 9.06 12.81
C PRO A 66 0.21 9.88 12.21
N GLU A 67 -1.01 9.61 12.65
CA GLU A 67 -2.15 10.45 12.32
C GLU A 67 -1.81 11.85 12.87
N PRO A 68 -1.85 12.91 12.04
CA PRO A 68 -1.58 14.25 12.53
C PRO A 68 -2.54 14.51 13.69
N ALA A 69 -1.99 14.92 14.83
CA ALA A 69 -2.79 15.30 15.99
C ALA A 69 -3.72 16.44 15.54
N SER A 70 -4.96 16.10 15.19
CA SER A 70 -6.03 17.03 14.84
C SER A 70 -6.87 17.33 16.06
#